data_AF-A0AA96DH43-F1
#
_entry.id   AF-A0AA96DH43-F1
#
_cell.length_a   1.000
_cell.length_b   1.000
_cell.length_c   1.000
_cell.angle_alpha   90.00
_cell.angle_beta   90.00
_cell.angle_gamma   90.00
#
_symmetry.space_group_name_H-M   'P 1'
#
loop_
_entity.id
_entity.type
_entity.pdbx_description
1 polymer ?
#
loop_
_entity_poly.entity_id
_entity_poly.type
_entity_poly.pdbx_seq_one_letter_code
_entity_poly.pdbx_strand_id
1 'polypeptide(L)'
;MFLIFNPIVHFFFAQTAIEQFYSIPITIFFTIFYPLEIVAHIFNISSYFDDYLKIFLENKIYVYEVFTPLYFFILYILFSFFSIWSKKSFFILNILMIGFNFYLYISGYI
;
A
#
# COMPACT_ATOMS: atom_id res chain seq x y z
N MET A 1 1.76 4.39 -4.80
CA MET A 1 0.92 3.23 -4.50
C MET A 1 1.29 2.20 -5.52
N PHE A 2 1.78 1.05 -5.08
CA PHE A 2 2.26 0.00 -5.95
C PHE A 2 1.09 -0.91 -6.38
N LEU A 3 -0.01 -0.31 -6.89
CA LEU A 3 -1.27 -1.01 -7.23
C LEU A 3 -1.05 -2.23 -8.15
N ILE A 4 -0.07 -2.12 -9.03
CA ILE A 4 0.29 -3.19 -9.98
C ILE A 4 0.88 -4.42 -9.30
N PHE A 5 1.43 -4.27 -8.10
CA PHE A 5 1.98 -5.37 -7.30
C PHE A 5 0.92 -6.02 -6.40
N ASN A 6 -0.20 -5.36 -6.10
CA ASN A 6 -1.21 -5.89 -5.18
C ASN A 6 -1.68 -7.30 -5.57
N PRO A 7 -2.01 -7.62 -6.84
CA PRO A 7 -2.35 -8.99 -7.23
C PRO A 7 -1.27 -10.05 -6.94
N ILE A 8 0.01 -9.67 -6.90
CA ILE A 8 1.13 -10.57 -6.65
C ILE A 8 1.36 -10.69 -5.14
N VAL A 9 1.37 -9.56 -4.43
CA VAL A 9 1.57 -9.51 -2.98
C VAL A 9 0.46 -10.26 -2.25
N HIS A 10 -0.80 -10.05 -2.65
CA HIS A 10 -1.97 -10.68 -2.04
C HIS A 10 -2.08 -12.19 -2.30
N PHE A 11 -1.27 -12.76 -3.18
CA PHE A 11 -1.13 -14.21 -3.27
C PHE A 11 -0.34 -14.78 -2.08
N PHE A 12 0.66 -14.05 -1.58
CA PHE A 12 1.51 -14.49 -0.47
C PHE A 12 1.09 -13.89 0.88
N PHE A 13 0.60 -12.66 0.89
CA PHE A 13 0.25 -11.88 2.09
C PHE A 13 -1.12 -11.25 1.93
N ALA A 14 -2.13 -11.80 2.60
CA ALA A 14 -3.52 -11.35 2.42
C ALA A 14 -3.85 -10.00 3.07
N GLN A 15 -3.01 -9.53 3.99
CA GLN A 15 -3.32 -8.40 4.86
C GLN A 15 -3.29 -7.08 4.08
N THR A 16 -4.37 -6.31 4.19
CA THR A 16 -4.48 -4.95 3.66
C THR A 16 -5.31 -4.06 4.57
N ALA A 17 -5.21 -2.75 4.34
CA ALA A 17 -5.93 -1.71 5.06
C ALA A 17 -6.18 -0.53 4.12
N ILE A 18 -7.26 0.22 4.32
CA ILE A 18 -7.58 1.42 3.51
C ILE A 18 -6.50 2.50 3.72
N GLU A 19 -5.91 2.52 4.90
CA GLU A 19 -4.87 3.43 5.32
C GLU A 19 -3.57 3.28 4.50
N GLN A 20 -3.41 2.18 3.73
CA GLN A 20 -2.30 2.01 2.79
C GLN A 20 -2.21 3.12 1.73
N PHE A 21 -3.33 3.77 1.36
CA PHE A 21 -3.30 4.92 0.45
C PHE A 21 -2.52 6.11 1.03
N TYR A 22 -2.50 6.25 2.35
CA TYR A 22 -1.72 7.29 3.04
C TYR A 22 -0.23 6.96 3.15
N SER A 23 0.20 5.75 2.79
CA SER A 23 1.62 5.35 2.91
C SER A 23 2.57 6.30 2.20
N ILE A 24 2.25 6.76 0.97
CA ILE A 24 3.11 7.69 0.22
C ILE A 24 3.25 9.04 0.93
N PRO A 25 2.17 9.79 1.22
CA PRO A 25 2.32 11.06 1.90
C PRO A 25 2.97 10.88 3.26
N ILE A 26 2.55 9.89 4.06
CA ILE A 26 3.15 9.61 5.37
C ILE A 26 4.65 9.37 5.25
N THR A 27 5.11 8.56 4.28
CA THR A 27 6.55 8.28 4.09
C THR A 27 7.33 9.55 3.77
N ILE A 28 6.80 10.40 2.87
CA ILE A 28 7.44 11.67 2.50
C ILE A 28 7.53 12.60 3.70
N PHE A 29 6.43 12.78 4.44
CA PHE A 29 6.42 13.61 5.64
C PHE A 29 7.34 13.05 6.72
N PHE A 30 7.28 11.74 6.98
CA PHE A 30 8.09 11.07 8.00
C PHE A 30 9.59 11.18 7.71
N THR A 31 9.99 11.14 6.43
CA THR A 31 11.39 11.31 6.01
C THR A 31 11.98 12.65 6.47
N ILE A 32 11.17 13.71 6.51
CA ILE A 32 11.59 15.05 6.97
C ILE A 32 11.37 15.19 8.48
N PHE A 33 10.23 14.72 8.98
CA PHE A 33 9.82 14.80 10.38
C PHE A 33 10.82 14.09 11.30
N TYR A 34 11.24 12.89 10.95
CA TYR A 34 12.08 12.06 11.82
C TYR A 34 13.45 12.69 12.14
N PRO A 35 14.22 13.21 11.16
CA PRO A 35 15.43 13.98 11.47
C PRO A 35 15.17 15.24 12.31
N LEU A 36 14.08 15.97 12.05
CA LEU A 36 13.73 17.18 12.80
C LEU A 36 13.42 16.86 14.26
N GLU A 37 12.69 15.77 14.50
CA GLU A 37 12.37 15.28 15.84
C GLU A 37 13.64 14.93 16.63
N ILE A 38 14.61 14.25 16.00
CA ILE A 38 15.93 13.96 16.61
C ILE A 38 16.63 15.27 17.00
N VAL A 39 16.64 16.27 16.12
CA VAL A 39 17.24 17.58 16.43
C VAL A 39 16.48 18.26 17.57
N ALA A 40 15.15 18.19 17.59
CA ALA A 40 14.33 18.77 18.67
C ALA A 40 14.63 18.11 20.04
N HIS A 41 14.89 16.81 20.08
CA HIS A 41 15.33 16.09 21.28
C HIS A 41 16.69 16.61 21.80
N ILE A 42 17.63 16.96 20.90
CA ILE A 42 18.93 17.55 21.30
C ILE A 42 18.74 18.91 22.01
N PHE A 43 17.72 19.68 21.61
CA PHE A 43 17.43 21.00 22.18
C PHE A 43 16.35 20.99 23.28
N ASN A 44 15.87 19.81 23.72
CA ASN A 44 14.78 19.66 24.70
C ASN A 44 13.46 20.35 24.31
N ILE A 45 13.13 20.42 23.01
CA ILE A 45 11.87 20.98 22.47
C ILE A 45 11.00 19.87 21.82
N SER A 46 11.39 18.60 22.00
CA SER A 46 10.74 17.45 21.36
C SER A 46 9.29 17.22 21.76
N SER A 47 8.86 17.68 22.94
CA SER A 47 7.54 17.37 23.49
C SER A 47 6.39 17.71 22.54
N TYR A 48 6.55 18.77 21.73
CA TYR A 48 5.57 19.14 20.72
C TYR A 48 5.46 18.11 19.59
N PHE A 49 6.57 17.53 19.13
CA PHE A 49 6.59 16.51 18.08
C PHE A 49 6.17 15.13 18.60
N ASP A 50 6.52 14.81 19.85
CA ASP A 50 6.17 13.55 20.51
C ASP A 50 4.64 13.35 20.59
N ASP A 51 3.88 14.43 20.81
CA ASP A 51 2.41 14.38 20.84
C ASP A 51 1.81 13.98 19.47
N TYR A 52 2.38 14.45 18.35
CA TYR A 52 1.93 14.05 17.00
C TYR A 52 2.23 12.57 16.72
N LEU A 53 3.38 12.06 17.15
CA LEU A 53 3.70 10.64 17.05
C LEU A 53 2.74 9.79 17.87
N LYS A 54 2.41 10.24 19.08
CA LYS A 54 1.47 9.54 19.95
C LYS A 54 0.10 9.40 19.29
N ILE A 55 -0.42 10.47 18.69
CA ILE A 55 -1.68 10.43 17.92
C ILE A 55 -1.60 9.39 16.79
N PHE A 56 -0.47 9.35 16.08
CA PHE A 56 -0.28 8.40 14.98
C PHE A 56 -0.21 6.95 15.46
N LEU A 57 0.49 6.68 16.56
CA LEU A 57 0.66 5.34 17.14
C LEU A 57 -0.60 4.82 17.82
N GLU A 58 -1.41 5.69 18.41
CA GLU A 58 -2.68 5.32 19.04
C GLU A 58 -3.80 5.08 18.02
N ASN A 59 -3.59 5.48 16.76
CA ASN A 59 -4.57 5.26 15.69
C ASN A 59 -4.71 3.77 15.38
N LYS A 60 -5.92 3.24 15.55
CA LYS A 60 -6.21 1.83 15.27
C LYS A 60 -6.44 1.64 13.77
N ILE A 61 -5.54 0.92 13.12
CA ILE A 61 -5.67 0.56 11.71
C ILE A 61 -6.53 -0.69 11.59
N TYR A 62 -7.59 -0.63 10.79
CA TYR A 62 -8.43 -1.80 10.51
C TYR A 62 -7.80 -2.65 9.41
N VAL A 63 -7.25 -3.79 9.79
CA VAL A 63 -6.60 -4.74 8.87
C VAL A 63 -7.58 -5.88 8.56
N TYR A 64 -7.73 -6.18 7.27
CA TYR A 64 -8.54 -7.28 6.77
C TYR A 64 -7.74 -8.12 5.76
N GLU A 65 -8.24 -9.32 5.48
CA GLU A 65 -7.54 -10.32 4.68
C GLU A 65 -8.24 -10.58 3.34
N VAL A 66 -7.49 -10.44 2.26
CA VAL A 66 -7.94 -10.79 0.90
C VAL A 66 -6.81 -11.54 0.20
N PHE A 67 -7.06 -12.79 -0.17
CA PHE A 67 -6.12 -13.61 -0.92
C PHE A 67 -6.37 -13.50 -2.43
N THR A 68 -5.29 -13.43 -3.21
CA THR A 68 -5.39 -13.63 -4.65
C THR A 68 -5.52 -15.12 -4.96
N PRO A 69 -6.56 -15.55 -5.69
CA PRO A 69 -6.68 -16.96 -6.05
C PRO A 69 -5.66 -17.35 -7.12
N LEU A 70 -5.20 -18.61 -7.08
CA LEU A 70 -4.13 -19.12 -7.94
C LEU A 70 -4.39 -18.90 -9.45
N TYR A 71 -5.63 -19.09 -9.91
CA TYR A 71 -5.96 -18.89 -11.32
C TYR A 71 -5.75 -17.43 -11.77
N PHE A 72 -6.12 -16.47 -10.92
CA PHE A 72 -5.97 -15.05 -11.21
C PHE A 72 -4.49 -14.66 -11.16
N PHE A 73 -3.76 -15.18 -10.19
CA PHE A 73 -2.31 -14.98 -10.06
C PHE A 73 -1.55 -15.43 -11.31
N ILE A 74 -1.80 -16.66 -11.80
CA ILE A 74 -1.18 -17.19 -13.02
C ILE A 74 -1.53 -16.33 -14.23
N LEU A 75 -2.82 -15.99 -14.39
CA LEU A 75 -3.30 -15.12 -15.47
C LEU A 75 -2.58 -13.76 -15.46
N TYR A 76 -2.47 -13.15 -14.28
CA TYR A 76 -1.88 -11.84 -14.08
C TYR A 76 -0.38 -11.83 -14.42
N ILE A 77 0.36 -12.87 -14.01
CA ILE A 77 1.78 -13.04 -14.35
C ILE A 77 1.97 -13.23 -15.85
N LEU A 78 1.14 -14.05 -16.51
CA LEU A 78 1.23 -14.24 -17.96
C LEU A 78 1.05 -12.92 -18.72
N PHE A 79 0.02 -12.14 -18.37
CA PHE A 79 -0.19 -10.82 -18.98
C PHE A 79 0.92 -9.82 -18.60
N SER A 80 1.50 -9.92 -17.40
CA SER A 80 2.67 -9.14 -17.01
C SER A 80 3.85 -9.40 -17.94
N PHE A 81 4.18 -10.67 -18.23
CA PHE A 81 5.24 -10.99 -19.20
C PHE A 81 4.89 -10.57 -20.62
N PHE A 82 3.67 -10.87 -21.11
CA PHE A 82 3.28 -10.49 -22.46
C PHE A 82 3.22 -8.98 -22.68
N SER A 83 3.02 -8.19 -21.62
CA SER A 83 3.02 -6.72 -21.71
C SER A 83 4.36 -6.14 -22.16
N ILE A 84 5.47 -6.86 -21.99
CA ILE A 84 6.81 -6.45 -22.43
C ILE A 84 6.85 -6.25 -23.95
N TRP A 85 6.17 -7.13 -24.71
CA TRP A 85 6.21 -7.13 -26.17
C TRP A 85 4.93 -6.59 -26.83
N SER A 86 3.82 -6.46 -26.08
CA SER A 86 2.52 -6.14 -26.66
C SER A 86 1.79 -5.03 -25.90
N LYS A 87 1.49 -3.94 -26.60
CA LYS A 87 0.64 -2.85 -26.10
C LYS A 87 -0.76 -3.35 -25.69
N LYS A 88 -1.32 -4.33 -26.42
CA LYS A 88 -2.64 -4.90 -26.10
C LYS A 88 -2.58 -5.63 -24.75
N SER A 89 -1.55 -6.43 -24.52
CA SER A 89 -1.35 -7.14 -23.26
C SER A 89 -1.10 -6.18 -22.10
N PHE A 90 -0.43 -5.05 -22.35
CA PHE A 90 -0.28 -3.98 -21.36
C PHE A 90 -1.63 -3.36 -20.96
N PHE A 91 -2.54 -3.09 -21.90
CA PHE A 91 -3.88 -2.61 -21.56
C PHE A 91 -4.68 -3.64 -20.75
N ILE A 92 -4.62 -4.92 -21.13
CA ILE A 92 -5.28 -6.00 -20.39
C ILE A 92 -4.74 -6.10 -18.97
N LEU A 93 -3.41 -6.03 -18.78
CA LEU A 93 -2.78 -6.01 -17.47
C LEU A 93 -3.30 -4.88 -16.58
N ASN A 94 -3.42 -3.67 -17.13
CA ASN A 94 -3.96 -2.52 -16.39
C ASN A 94 -5.43 -2.71 -16.01
N ILE A 95 -6.25 -3.30 -16.89
CA ILE A 95 -7.64 -3.62 -16.58
C ILE A 95 -7.71 -4.65 -15.44
N LEU A 96 -6.91 -5.72 -15.50
CA LEU A 96 -6.83 -6.72 -14.44
C LEU A 96 -6.36 -6.11 -13.11
N MET A 97 -5.36 -5.22 -13.16
CA MET A 97 -4.87 -4.48 -12.00
C MET A 97 -5.99 -3.65 -11.37
N ILE A 98 -6.68 -2.82 -12.16
CA ILE A 98 -7.75 -1.94 -11.65
C ILE A 98 -8.88 -2.80 -11.06
N GLY A 99 -9.30 -3.84 -11.76
CA GLY A 99 -10.35 -4.75 -11.29
C GLY A 99 -9.99 -5.43 -9.96
N PHE A 100 -8.76 -5.94 -9.84
CA PHE A 100 -8.30 -6.56 -8.60
C PHE A 100 -8.24 -5.56 -7.45
N ASN A 101 -7.70 -4.36 -7.68
CA ASN A 101 -7.62 -3.34 -6.63
C ASN A 101 -9.01 -2.87 -6.20
N PHE A 102 -9.96 -2.74 -7.12
CA PHE A 102 -11.33 -2.40 -6.78
C PHE A 102 -11.97 -3.49 -5.91
N TYR A 103 -11.80 -4.76 -6.28
CA TYR A 103 -12.22 -5.90 -5.45
C TYR A 103 -11.57 -5.86 -4.07
N LEU A 104 -10.24 -5.70 -4.01
CA LEU A 104 -9.45 -5.66 -2.78
C LEU A 104 -10.02 -4.65 -1.78
N TYR A 105 -10.22 -3.40 -2.22
CA TYR A 105 -10.65 -2.33 -1.31
C TYR A 105 -12.15 -2.35 -0.99
N ILE A 106 -12.99 -2.98 -1.82
CA ILE A 106 -14.40 -3.21 -1.49
C ILE A 106 -14.57 -4.33 -0.47
N SER A 107 -13.74 -5.38 -0.53
CA SER A 107 -13.80 -6.48 0.44
C SER A 107 -13.56 -6.04 1.88
N GLY A 108 -12.93 -4.88 2.12
CA GLY A 108 -12.81 -4.32 3.46
C GLY A 108 -14.11 -3.72 4.04
N TYR A 109 -15.13 -3.50 3.20
CA TYR A 109 -16.43 -2.93 3.60
C TYR A 109 -17.56 -3.97 3.71
N ILE A 110 -17.30 -5.23 3.34
CA ILE A 110 -18.24 -6.35 3.33
C ILE A 110 -17.90 -7.28 4.50
#